data_AF-A0A2P6MAE0-F1
#
_entry.id   AF-A0A2P6MAE0-F1
#
_cell.length_a   1.000
_cell.length_b   1.000
_cell.length_c   1.000
_cell.angle_alpha   90.00
_cell.angle_beta   90.00
_cell.angle_gamma   90.00
#
_symmetry.space_group_name_H-M   'P 1'
#
loop_
_entity.id
_entity.type
_entity.pdbx_description
1 polymer ?
#
loop_
_entity_poly.entity_id
_entity_poly.type
_entity_poly.pdbx_seq_one_letter_code
_entity_poly.pdbx_strand_id
1 'polypeptide(L)'
;MSERDVMEYDVVTVGAGPAGLSFAIRLKQLKPELSVCVIEKASTIGAHILSGAVIEPGPLDELLPGWRDNPPPVCVPAAEDEFWHLTRTGGTKFPVIPPGMANHGNFIVSLGAMCAWLAPQAEALGVEIYPGFAAAEPLFDEAGAVCGVRIGDMGVARDGSHKPGYTQGIDIRAKVTVLAEGARGHLTKQLVRKFGLDAESDPQNFSIGIKELWQLPAGRVKPGKIFHSFGWPADTKTYGGSFIYHLDKDRVAIGYVSGLDYRDPNYQPYEAFQQFKHHPMVKPLLEGGEILSAGARAIVTGGWQSLPKVEMPGALLIGDTAGLLNVPKVKGTHQAIRSGMLAAEHLAAQDAPASAGFDARLRASPVMAELKKVRNIKPGFKKGLWFGLLNSAWETATAGLSPWTWRCKPDWSSLQKLDEAEKPRRDYVERTLPPRDRLAGVYFAATEHDEDQPVHLKVANTDICISQCAEEYGNPCQRFCPAGVYEIVQDEQGKRLQINAANCVHCKTCDIKDPYQIITWVTPEGGSGPNYQNL
;
A
#
# COMPACT_ATOMS: atom_id res chain seq x y z
N MET A 1 -1.08 30.39 22.03
CA MET A 1 -0.55 29.11 21.53
C MET A 1 0.86 28.99 22.07
N SER A 2 1.19 27.92 22.79
CA SER A 2 2.56 27.64 23.22
C SER A 2 3.46 27.47 21.98
N GLU A 3 4.70 27.90 22.09
CA GLU A 3 5.73 27.68 21.07
C GLU A 3 6.04 26.17 21.04
N ARG A 4 5.93 25.55 19.86
CA ARG A 4 6.22 24.11 19.66
C ARG A 4 7.72 23.91 19.61
N ASP A 5 8.20 22.80 20.17
CA ASP A 5 9.61 22.40 20.01
C ASP A 5 9.93 22.17 18.53
N VAL A 6 11.15 22.55 18.13
CA VAL A 6 11.61 22.48 16.75
C VAL A 6 12.87 21.62 16.67
N MET A 7 12.89 20.68 15.72
CA MET A 7 14.10 19.93 15.33
C MET A 7 14.46 20.31 13.90
N GLU A 8 15.74 20.58 13.64
CA GLU A 8 16.24 21.02 12.34
C GLU A 8 17.15 19.97 11.70
N TYR A 9 16.88 19.65 10.44
CA TYR A 9 17.66 18.71 9.64
C TYR A 9 17.99 19.30 8.27
N ASP A 10 19.01 18.76 7.58
CA ASP A 10 19.15 19.02 6.15
C ASP A 10 18.02 18.36 5.37
N VAL A 11 17.66 17.12 5.75
CA VAL A 11 16.60 16.34 5.10
C VAL A 11 15.75 15.60 6.11
N VAL A 12 14.42 15.69 5.94
CA VAL A 12 13.45 14.83 6.64
C VAL A 12 12.75 13.90 5.65
N THR A 13 12.66 12.61 5.99
CA THR A 13 11.98 11.58 5.20
C THR A 13 10.74 11.11 5.95
N VAL A 14 9.58 11.22 5.33
CA VAL A 14 8.29 10.81 5.91
C VAL A 14 7.94 9.40 5.44
N GLY A 15 8.16 8.42 6.32
CA GLY A 15 7.86 7.00 6.10
C GLY A 15 9.11 6.13 6.02
N ALA A 16 9.22 5.15 6.91
CA ALA A 16 10.33 4.19 6.97
C ALA A 16 10.02 2.89 6.20
N GLY A 17 9.38 3.02 5.04
CA GLY A 17 9.24 1.93 4.08
C GLY A 17 10.52 1.70 3.27
N PRO A 18 10.50 0.77 2.30
CA PRO A 18 11.69 0.45 1.50
C PRO A 18 12.23 1.66 0.71
N ALA A 19 11.35 2.58 0.27
CA ALA A 19 11.79 3.81 -0.41
C ALA A 19 12.54 4.76 0.53
N GLY A 20 11.94 5.06 1.70
CA GLY A 20 12.49 6.04 2.65
C GLY A 20 13.80 5.57 3.28
N LEU A 21 13.87 4.31 3.71
CA LEU A 21 15.09 3.72 4.26
C LEU A 21 16.21 3.67 3.21
N SER A 22 15.91 3.27 1.98
CA SER A 22 16.91 3.23 0.91
C SER A 22 17.42 4.62 0.51
N PHE A 23 16.53 5.61 0.49
CA PHE A 23 16.89 7.01 0.31
C PHE A 23 17.87 7.47 1.39
N ALA A 24 17.52 7.26 2.67
CA ALA A 24 18.35 7.71 3.78
C ALA A 24 19.73 7.04 3.80
N ILE A 25 19.78 5.71 3.58
CA ILE A 25 21.02 4.94 3.45
C ILE A 25 21.88 5.51 2.31
N ARG A 26 21.32 5.61 1.09
CA ARG A 26 22.09 6.09 -0.07
C ARG A 26 22.55 7.53 0.11
N LEU A 27 21.74 8.40 0.73
CA LEU A 27 22.14 9.78 0.97
C LEU A 27 23.32 9.84 1.93
N LYS A 28 23.28 9.12 3.05
CA LYS A 28 24.40 9.08 4.01
C LYS A 28 25.64 8.40 3.45
N GLN A 29 25.51 7.42 2.55
CA GLN A 29 26.64 6.86 1.82
C GLN A 29 27.37 7.91 0.95
N LEU A 30 26.63 8.86 0.36
CA LEU A 30 27.18 9.87 -0.55
C LEU A 30 27.58 11.17 0.15
N LYS A 31 26.86 11.54 1.21
CA LYS A 31 26.99 12.80 1.97
C LYS A 31 26.90 12.52 3.48
N PRO A 32 27.93 11.91 4.09
CA PRO A 32 27.91 11.51 5.50
C PRO A 32 27.67 12.66 6.47
N GLU A 33 28.00 13.89 6.08
CA GLU A 33 27.89 15.11 6.87
C GLU A 33 26.46 15.65 7.00
N LEU A 34 25.55 15.30 6.10
CA LEU A 34 24.17 15.80 6.16
C LEU A 34 23.41 15.21 7.34
N SER A 35 22.63 16.02 8.03
CA SER A 35 21.70 15.54 9.05
C SER A 35 20.42 15.02 8.38
N VAL A 36 20.14 13.72 8.57
CA VAL A 36 19.04 13.01 7.91
C VAL A 36 18.15 12.38 8.96
N CYS A 37 16.88 12.78 8.96
CA CYS A 37 15.84 12.24 9.82
C CYS A 37 14.86 11.39 9.01
N VAL A 38 14.48 10.22 9.54
CA VAL A 38 13.40 9.38 9.01
C VAL A 38 12.35 9.21 10.10
N ILE A 39 11.12 9.61 9.82
CA ILE A 39 9.99 9.45 10.75
C ILE A 39 9.04 8.37 10.25
N GLU A 40 8.44 7.62 11.17
CA GLU A 40 7.51 6.55 10.87
C GLU A 40 6.35 6.55 11.86
N LYS A 41 5.13 6.38 11.36
CA LYS A 41 3.93 6.35 12.20
C LYS A 41 3.85 5.08 13.06
N ALA A 42 4.37 3.97 12.56
CA ALA A 42 4.35 2.68 13.24
C ALA A 42 5.13 2.72 14.56
N SER A 43 4.65 2.00 15.58
CA SER A 43 5.32 1.91 16.89
C SER A 43 6.74 1.36 16.81
N THR A 44 7.00 0.53 15.79
CA THR A 44 8.34 0.04 15.41
C THR A 44 8.45 -0.06 13.89
N ILE A 45 9.67 -0.01 13.36
CA ILE A 45 9.90 -0.11 11.91
C ILE A 45 9.44 -1.48 11.39
N GLY A 46 8.64 -1.46 10.33
CA GLY A 46 8.07 -2.67 9.72
C GLY A 46 6.65 -3.01 10.16
N ALA A 47 6.17 -2.51 11.31
CA ALA A 47 4.86 -2.88 11.86
C ALA A 47 3.65 -2.42 11.01
N HIS A 48 3.83 -1.39 10.17
CA HIS A 48 2.81 -0.94 9.19
C HIS A 48 3.09 -1.39 7.75
N ILE A 49 4.12 -2.21 7.53
CA ILE A 49 4.49 -2.68 6.19
C ILE A 49 3.73 -3.97 5.88
N LEU A 50 3.11 -4.01 4.70
CA LEU A 50 2.39 -5.17 4.21
C LEU A 50 2.64 -5.36 2.73
N SER A 51 3.11 -6.55 2.35
CA SER A 51 3.28 -6.94 0.95
C SER A 51 3.32 -8.45 0.80
N GLY A 52 2.86 -8.99 -0.33
CA GLY A 52 3.18 -10.39 -0.68
C GLY A 52 4.69 -10.60 -0.82
N ALA A 53 5.38 -9.62 -1.39
CA ALA A 53 6.84 -9.47 -1.47
C ALA A 53 7.62 -10.64 -2.11
N VAL A 54 7.49 -10.77 -3.43
CA VAL A 54 8.57 -11.33 -4.28
C VAL A 54 9.36 -10.16 -4.84
N ILE A 55 10.63 -10.02 -4.45
CA ILE A 55 11.45 -8.85 -4.78
C ILE A 55 12.50 -9.17 -5.85
N GLU A 56 12.73 -8.21 -6.74
CA GLU A 56 13.90 -8.19 -7.62
C GLU A 56 15.07 -7.61 -6.84
N PRO A 57 16.19 -8.35 -6.66
CA PRO A 57 17.24 -7.96 -5.73
C PRO A 57 18.18 -6.88 -6.26
N GLY A 58 18.21 -6.61 -7.57
CA GLY A 58 19.17 -5.69 -8.20
C GLY A 58 19.36 -4.35 -7.48
N PRO A 59 18.29 -3.60 -7.14
CA PRO A 59 18.43 -2.35 -6.38
C PRO A 59 19.05 -2.54 -4.98
N LEU A 60 18.74 -3.66 -4.32
CA LEU A 60 19.32 -3.98 -3.01
C LEU A 60 20.79 -4.39 -3.15
N ASP A 61 21.16 -5.06 -4.24
CA ASP A 61 22.55 -5.38 -4.60
C ASP A 61 23.37 -4.10 -4.80
N GLU A 62 22.77 -3.11 -5.45
CA GLU A 62 23.36 -1.79 -5.66
C GLU A 62 23.45 -0.98 -4.36
N LEU A 63 22.43 -1.03 -3.50
CA LEU A 63 22.35 -0.26 -2.24
C LEU A 63 23.30 -0.80 -1.15
N LEU A 64 23.30 -2.12 -0.96
CA LEU A 64 24.00 -2.84 0.11
C LEU A 64 24.72 -4.06 -0.48
N PRO A 65 25.87 -3.86 -1.14
CA PRO A 65 26.67 -4.97 -1.64
C PRO A 65 27.02 -5.95 -0.51
N GLY A 66 26.74 -7.25 -0.71
CA GLY A 66 26.99 -8.28 0.30
C GLY A 66 25.82 -8.56 1.26
N TRP A 67 24.65 -7.95 1.09
CA TRP A 67 23.48 -8.21 1.95
C TRP A 67 23.10 -9.70 2.08
N ARG A 68 23.48 -10.54 1.11
CA ARG A 68 23.22 -11.98 1.13
C ARG A 68 24.04 -12.74 2.18
N ASP A 69 25.12 -12.16 2.69
CA ASP A 69 25.92 -12.77 3.77
C ASP A 69 25.20 -12.66 5.13
N ASN A 70 24.31 -11.67 5.27
CA ASN A 70 23.43 -11.49 6.42
C ASN A 70 22.03 -11.04 5.95
N PRO A 71 21.26 -11.95 5.32
CA PRO A 71 19.99 -11.61 4.68
C PRO A 71 18.92 -11.28 5.73
N PRO A 72 17.83 -10.59 5.33
CA PRO A 72 16.71 -10.33 6.25
C PRO A 72 16.08 -11.66 6.75
N PRO A 73 15.45 -11.68 7.95
CA PRO A 73 15.04 -12.90 8.65
C PRO A 73 14.09 -13.86 7.89
N VAL A 74 13.38 -13.37 6.88
CA VAL A 74 12.59 -14.19 5.95
C VAL A 74 13.06 -13.82 4.55
N CYS A 75 13.88 -14.67 3.96
CA CYS A 75 14.45 -14.49 2.63
C CYS A 75 14.65 -15.85 1.94
N VAL A 76 13.72 -16.20 1.06
CA VAL A 76 13.70 -17.51 0.40
C VAL A 76 13.89 -17.30 -1.10
N PRO A 77 14.94 -17.87 -1.72
CA PRO A 77 15.11 -17.80 -3.17
C PRO A 77 13.89 -18.36 -3.91
N ALA A 78 13.42 -17.65 -4.94
CA ALA A 78 12.36 -18.15 -5.81
C ALA A 78 12.85 -19.37 -6.59
N ALA A 79 12.03 -20.43 -6.65
CA ALA A 79 12.40 -21.72 -7.22
C ALA A 79 11.43 -22.19 -8.31
N GLU A 80 10.13 -22.02 -8.10
CA GLU A 80 9.10 -22.47 -9.04
C GLU A 80 7.98 -21.43 -9.15
N ASP A 81 7.62 -21.07 -10.38
CA ASP A 81 6.49 -20.19 -10.68
C ASP A 81 5.30 -20.98 -11.24
N GLU A 82 4.10 -20.69 -10.75
CA GLU A 82 2.86 -21.20 -11.30
C GLU A 82 1.86 -20.06 -11.52
N PHE A 83 1.21 -20.06 -12.70
CA PHE A 83 0.13 -19.15 -13.01
C PHE A 83 -1.12 -19.93 -13.40
N TRP A 84 -2.24 -19.67 -12.72
CA TRP A 84 -3.46 -20.45 -12.84
C TRP A 84 -4.67 -19.59 -13.21
N HIS A 85 -5.53 -20.11 -14.09
CA HIS A 85 -6.91 -19.65 -14.21
C HIS A 85 -7.80 -20.55 -13.35
N LEU A 86 -8.47 -19.98 -12.35
CA LEU A 86 -9.37 -20.71 -11.47
C LEU A 86 -10.82 -20.57 -11.91
N THR A 87 -11.53 -21.69 -11.89
CA THR A 87 -13.00 -21.74 -11.86
C THR A 87 -13.43 -22.08 -10.44
N ARG A 88 -14.74 -22.19 -10.18
CA ARG A 88 -15.23 -22.56 -8.84
C ARG A 88 -14.72 -23.93 -8.38
N THR A 89 -14.62 -24.89 -9.29
CA THR A 89 -14.42 -26.31 -8.97
C THR A 89 -13.01 -26.82 -9.26
N GLY A 90 -12.13 -25.98 -9.80
CA GLY A 90 -10.78 -26.37 -10.18
C GLY A 90 -10.03 -25.25 -10.89
N GLY A 91 -8.97 -25.58 -11.61
CA GLY A 91 -8.17 -24.59 -12.32
C GLY A 91 -7.35 -25.19 -13.44
N THR A 92 -6.92 -24.33 -14.36
CA THR A 92 -6.02 -24.68 -15.46
C THR A 92 -4.70 -23.92 -15.27
N LYS A 93 -3.58 -24.67 -15.19
CA LYS A 93 -2.24 -24.09 -15.14
C LYS A 93 -1.86 -23.59 -16.53
N PHE A 94 -1.31 -22.39 -16.61
CA PHE A 94 -0.76 -21.89 -17.86
C PHE A 94 0.51 -22.68 -18.22
N PRO A 95 0.68 -23.06 -19.50
CA PRO A 95 1.85 -23.82 -19.95
C PRO A 95 3.13 -22.98 -19.94
N VAL A 96 3.00 -21.65 -19.99
CA VAL A 96 4.12 -20.70 -19.99
C VAL A 96 3.83 -19.61 -18.97
N ILE A 97 4.82 -19.30 -18.14
CA ILE A 97 4.76 -18.19 -17.19
C ILE A 97 4.93 -16.87 -17.97
N PRO A 98 4.00 -15.91 -17.85
CA PRO A 98 4.16 -14.61 -18.48
C PRO A 98 5.50 -13.97 -18.08
N PRO A 99 6.25 -13.32 -18.99
CA PRO A 99 7.57 -12.76 -18.67
C PRO A 99 7.60 -11.82 -17.46
N GLY A 100 6.51 -11.06 -17.21
CA GLY A 100 6.41 -10.21 -16.02
C GLY A 100 6.25 -10.96 -14.69
N MET A 101 5.79 -12.21 -14.75
CA MET A 101 5.59 -13.07 -13.58
C MET A 101 6.72 -14.08 -13.39
N ALA A 102 7.72 -14.14 -14.27
CA ALA A 102 8.89 -14.97 -14.08
C ALA A 102 9.74 -14.42 -12.92
N ASN A 103 10.10 -15.29 -11.97
CA ASN A 103 10.80 -14.91 -10.75
C ASN A 103 12.19 -15.53 -10.60
N HIS A 104 12.78 -16.02 -11.69
CA HIS A 104 14.17 -16.47 -11.65
C HIS A 104 15.11 -15.37 -11.12
N GLY A 105 15.91 -15.70 -10.10
CA GLY A 105 16.82 -14.76 -9.44
C GLY A 105 16.17 -13.85 -8.38
N ASN A 106 14.85 -13.94 -8.18
CA ASN A 106 14.13 -13.17 -7.17
C ASN A 106 14.11 -13.88 -5.81
N PHE A 107 13.65 -13.16 -4.79
CA PHE A 107 13.51 -13.66 -3.42
C PHE A 107 12.10 -13.39 -2.91
N ILE A 108 11.52 -14.37 -2.23
CA ILE A 108 10.33 -14.19 -1.40
C ILE A 108 10.82 -13.68 -0.05
N VAL A 109 10.30 -12.54 0.41
CA VAL A 109 10.70 -11.92 1.68
C VAL A 109 9.49 -11.55 2.54
N SER A 110 9.68 -11.37 3.84
CA SER A 110 8.81 -10.46 4.58
C SER A 110 9.32 -9.04 4.38
N LEU A 111 8.46 -8.17 3.84
CA LEU A 111 8.86 -6.79 3.61
C LEU A 111 8.93 -6.00 4.92
N GLY A 112 8.07 -6.31 5.90
CA GLY A 112 8.16 -5.75 7.24
C GLY A 112 9.47 -6.11 7.93
N ALA A 113 9.86 -7.40 7.90
CA ALA A 113 11.14 -7.85 8.46
C ALA A 113 12.34 -7.26 7.71
N MET A 114 12.24 -7.10 6.39
CA MET A 114 13.28 -6.44 5.59
C MET A 114 13.45 -4.97 5.97
N CYS A 115 12.36 -4.21 6.19
CA CYS A 115 12.47 -2.81 6.62
C CYS A 115 13.05 -2.70 8.04
N ALA A 116 12.64 -3.59 8.96
CA ALA A 116 13.24 -3.68 10.30
C ALA A 116 14.73 -4.03 10.25
N TRP A 117 15.16 -4.84 9.28
CA TRP A 117 16.56 -5.17 9.03
C TRP A 117 17.35 -4.03 8.36
N LEU A 118 16.70 -3.21 7.50
CA LEU A 118 17.31 -2.04 6.85
C LEU A 118 17.55 -0.88 7.84
N ALA A 119 16.69 -0.71 8.84
CA ALA A 119 16.78 0.41 9.78
C ALA A 119 18.14 0.48 10.53
N PRO A 120 18.66 -0.60 11.17
CA PRO A 120 19.97 -0.58 11.82
C PRO A 120 21.13 -0.25 10.88
N GLN A 121 21.00 -0.57 9.58
CA GLN A 121 22.02 -0.24 8.58
C GLN A 121 22.01 1.26 8.25
N ALA A 122 20.84 1.89 8.25
CA ALA A 122 20.71 3.33 8.13
C ALA A 122 21.22 4.05 9.39
N GLU A 123 20.86 3.55 10.57
CA GLU A 123 21.34 4.08 11.87
C GLU A 123 22.87 4.00 11.98
N ALA A 124 23.48 2.89 11.53
CA ALA A 124 24.93 2.74 11.48
C ALA A 124 25.64 3.76 10.58
N LEU A 125 24.93 4.36 9.63
CA LEU A 125 25.41 5.46 8.79
C LEU A 125 25.13 6.85 9.39
N GLY A 126 24.50 6.92 10.57
CA GLY A 126 24.15 8.16 11.26
C GLY A 126 22.81 8.76 10.84
N VAL A 127 21.89 7.96 10.26
CA VAL A 127 20.49 8.37 10.08
C VAL A 127 19.78 8.31 11.42
N GLU A 128 19.04 9.36 11.76
CA GLU A 128 18.16 9.35 12.93
C GLU A 128 16.78 8.83 12.53
N ILE A 129 16.33 7.74 13.17
CA ILE A 129 15.04 7.11 12.86
C ILE A 129 14.11 7.21 14.07
N TYR A 130 12.92 7.77 13.84
CA TYR A 130 11.90 7.97 14.86
C TYR A 130 10.62 7.18 14.53
N PRO A 131 10.51 5.90 14.95
CA PRO A 131 9.24 5.21 14.97
C PRO A 131 8.29 5.85 15.99
N GLY A 132 6.99 5.75 15.75
CA GLY A 132 5.95 6.42 16.52
C GLY A 132 5.77 7.90 16.18
N PHE A 133 6.57 8.49 15.28
CA PHE A 133 6.47 9.90 14.92
C PHE A 133 5.62 10.05 13.66
N ALA A 134 4.33 10.31 13.86
CA ALA A 134 3.40 10.48 12.77
C ALA A 134 3.33 11.93 12.28
N ALA A 135 3.77 12.17 11.05
CA ALA A 135 3.58 13.46 10.38
C ALA A 135 2.08 13.74 10.17
N ALA A 136 1.56 14.76 10.84
CA ALA A 136 0.16 15.17 10.75
C ALA A 136 -0.06 16.23 9.66
N GLU A 137 0.86 17.20 9.54
CA GLU A 137 0.73 18.35 8.65
C GLU A 137 2.05 18.67 7.94
N PRO A 138 2.02 19.15 6.67
CA PRO A 138 3.19 19.77 6.06
C PRO A 138 3.41 21.19 6.60
N LEU A 139 4.67 21.58 6.78
CA LEU A 139 5.06 22.94 7.16
C LEU A 139 5.47 23.74 5.91
N PHE A 140 5.20 25.03 5.90
CA PHE A 140 5.54 25.94 4.81
C PHE A 140 6.33 27.15 5.30
N ASP A 141 7.27 27.60 4.50
CA ASP A 141 7.96 28.88 4.72
C ASP A 141 7.14 30.08 4.21
N GLU A 142 7.69 31.28 4.35
CA GLU A 142 7.06 32.53 3.91
C GLU A 142 6.86 32.60 2.38
N ALA A 143 7.69 31.89 1.61
CA ALA A 143 7.56 31.79 0.15
C ALA A 143 6.54 30.72 -0.28
N GLY A 144 5.97 29.98 0.68
CA GLY A 144 5.02 28.90 0.44
C GLY A 144 5.65 27.57 0.03
N ALA A 145 6.97 27.45 0.08
CA ALA A 145 7.67 26.19 -0.15
C ALA A 145 7.55 25.28 1.08
N VAL A 146 7.61 23.96 0.87
CA VAL A 146 7.60 23.00 1.98
C VAL A 146 8.91 23.12 2.75
N CYS A 147 8.84 23.30 4.07
CA CYS A 147 10.02 23.45 4.92
C CYS A 147 10.09 22.42 6.05
N GLY A 148 9.26 21.38 6.00
CA GLY A 148 9.23 20.34 7.04
C GLY A 148 7.85 19.71 7.22
N VAL A 149 7.68 19.09 8.38
CA VAL A 149 6.42 18.46 8.83
C VAL A 149 6.19 18.67 10.31
N ARG A 150 4.93 18.68 10.73
CA ARG A 150 4.52 18.67 12.13
C ARG A 150 4.15 17.26 12.55
N ILE A 151 4.67 16.83 13.69
CA ILE A 151 4.24 15.59 14.36
C ILE A 151 2.90 15.83 15.05
N GLY A 152 1.99 14.87 14.98
CA GLY A 152 0.69 14.95 15.64
C GLY A 152 0.81 15.06 17.16
N ASP A 153 -0.09 15.81 17.79
CA ASP A 153 -0.21 15.86 19.24
C ASP A 153 -0.60 14.49 19.81
N MET A 154 -0.06 14.17 20.98
CA MET A 154 -0.36 12.93 21.72
C MET A 154 -1.20 13.24 22.95
N GLY A 155 -2.05 12.29 23.37
CA GLY A 155 -2.88 12.48 24.56
C GLY A 155 -4.00 13.52 24.37
N VAL A 156 -4.55 13.62 23.15
CA VAL A 156 -5.79 14.36 22.89
C VAL A 156 -6.97 13.40 23.04
N ALA A 157 -8.03 13.82 23.72
CA ALA A 157 -9.26 13.05 23.90
C ALA A 157 -10.17 13.12 22.67
N ARG A 158 -11.16 12.22 22.59
CA ARG A 158 -12.07 12.14 21.45
C ARG A 158 -12.89 13.42 21.24
N ASP A 159 -13.18 14.14 22.32
CA ASP A 159 -13.88 15.43 22.34
C ASP A 159 -12.96 16.63 22.05
N GLY A 160 -11.64 16.40 21.93
CA GLY A 160 -10.62 17.42 21.71
C GLY A 160 -9.99 17.99 22.98
N SER A 161 -10.42 17.57 24.17
CA SER A 161 -9.78 17.96 25.43
C SER A 161 -8.40 17.31 25.59
N HIS A 162 -7.52 17.90 26.40
CA HIS A 162 -6.18 17.38 26.65
C HIS A 162 -6.23 16.38 27.82
N LYS A 163 -5.74 15.16 27.60
CA LYS A 163 -5.57 14.15 28.66
C LYS A 163 -4.39 14.54 29.59
N PRO A 164 -4.26 13.93 30.78
CA PRO A 164 -3.13 14.20 31.68
C PRO A 164 -1.74 13.97 31.05
N GLY A 165 -1.64 13.07 30.07
CA GLY A 165 -0.42 12.80 29.31
C GLY A 165 -0.25 13.61 28.03
N TYR A 166 -1.03 14.69 27.83
CA TYR A 166 -0.96 15.49 26.62
C TYR A 166 0.46 15.98 26.37
N THR A 167 0.95 15.70 25.17
CA THR A 167 2.24 16.17 24.68
C THR A 167 2.01 16.85 23.34
N GLN A 168 2.39 18.12 23.27
CA GLN A 168 2.32 18.89 22.03
C GLN A 168 3.33 18.31 21.03
N GLY A 169 2.87 18.01 19.82
CA GLY A 169 3.73 17.51 18.76
C GLY A 169 4.78 18.53 18.32
N ILE A 170 5.94 18.05 17.91
CA ILE A 170 7.08 18.87 17.50
C ILE A 170 7.02 19.24 16.02
N ASP A 171 7.66 20.35 15.65
CA ASP A 171 7.89 20.73 14.26
C ASP A 171 9.27 20.23 13.82
N ILE A 172 9.32 19.40 12.78
CA ILE A 172 10.57 18.96 12.16
C ILE A 172 10.78 19.78 10.90
N ARG A 173 11.76 20.68 10.92
CA ARG A 173 12.12 21.55 9.79
C ARG A 173 13.28 20.96 9.00
N ALA A 174 13.22 21.09 7.68
CA ALA A 174 14.28 20.65 6.80
C ALA A 174 14.36 21.48 5.52
N LYS A 175 15.54 21.48 4.90
CA LYS A 175 15.74 22.09 3.57
C LYS A 175 14.97 21.33 2.49
N VAL A 176 14.92 20.00 2.62
CA VAL A 176 14.13 19.13 1.74
C VAL A 176 13.33 18.11 2.55
N THR A 177 12.04 18.02 2.27
CA THR A 177 11.16 16.97 2.77
C THR A 177 10.94 15.89 1.71
N VAL A 178 11.26 14.65 2.02
CA VAL A 178 11.07 13.48 1.13
C VAL A 178 9.84 12.70 1.57
N LEU A 179 8.83 12.62 0.71
CA LEU A 179 7.58 11.90 1.03
C LEU A 179 7.64 10.46 0.54
N ALA A 180 7.67 9.53 1.50
CA ALA A 180 7.72 8.09 1.33
C ALA A 180 6.57 7.37 2.08
N GLU A 181 5.43 8.05 2.25
CA GLU A 181 4.22 7.54 2.95
C GLU A 181 3.63 6.27 2.31
N GLY A 182 3.99 5.99 1.06
CA GLY A 182 3.48 4.88 0.26
C GLY A 182 2.12 5.18 -0.36
N ALA A 183 1.39 4.12 -0.71
CA ALA A 183 0.12 4.25 -1.40
C ALA A 183 -0.88 5.14 -0.62
N ARG A 184 -1.36 6.20 -1.27
CA ARG A 184 -2.34 7.17 -0.72
C ARG A 184 -1.87 7.79 0.61
N GLY A 185 -0.66 8.37 0.61
CA GLY A 185 -0.17 9.25 1.67
C GLY A 185 -1.10 10.44 1.91
N HIS A 186 -1.37 10.80 3.17
CA HIS A 186 -2.34 11.87 3.47
C HIS A 186 -1.71 13.26 3.41
N LEU A 187 -0.40 13.40 3.68
CA LEU A 187 0.33 14.63 3.40
C LEU A 187 0.45 14.81 1.88
N THR A 188 0.82 13.74 1.17
CA THR A 188 0.93 13.75 -0.28
C THR A 188 -0.38 14.14 -0.94
N LYS A 189 -1.53 13.62 -0.49
CA LYS A 189 -2.86 14.03 -0.99
C LYS A 189 -3.09 15.54 -0.87
N GLN A 190 -2.67 16.15 0.25
CA GLN A 190 -2.81 17.60 0.47
C GLN A 190 -1.86 18.39 -0.45
N LEU A 191 -0.61 17.94 -0.57
CA LEU A 191 0.42 18.63 -1.34
C LEU A 191 0.20 18.52 -2.85
N VAL A 192 -0.25 17.36 -3.35
CA VAL A 192 -0.68 17.18 -4.74
C VAL A 192 -1.77 18.20 -5.09
N ARG A 193 -2.78 18.35 -4.21
CA ARG A 193 -3.85 19.35 -4.40
C ARG A 193 -3.33 20.79 -4.33
N LYS A 194 -2.47 21.12 -3.35
CA LYS A 194 -1.95 22.48 -3.15
C LYS A 194 -1.11 22.96 -4.33
N PHE A 195 -0.24 22.10 -4.86
CA PHE A 195 0.69 22.45 -5.94
C PHE A 195 0.20 22.01 -7.33
N GLY A 196 -0.99 21.40 -7.45
CA GLY A 196 -1.54 20.93 -8.72
C GLY A 196 -0.67 19.88 -9.40
N LEU A 197 -0.01 19.01 -8.64
CA LEU A 197 1.01 18.08 -9.16
C LEU A 197 0.44 17.06 -10.15
N ASP A 198 -0.86 16.80 -10.10
CA ASP A 198 -1.55 15.82 -10.93
C ASP A 198 -2.21 16.42 -12.19
N ALA A 199 -2.06 17.72 -12.44
CA ALA A 199 -2.74 18.44 -13.53
C ALA A 199 -2.50 17.86 -14.94
N GLU A 200 -1.34 17.24 -15.17
CA GLU A 200 -0.95 16.64 -16.46
C GLU A 200 -0.93 15.10 -16.44
N SER A 201 -1.44 14.48 -15.38
CA SER A 201 -1.46 13.03 -15.20
C SER A 201 -2.89 12.49 -15.11
N ASP A 202 -3.07 11.20 -15.35
CA ASP A 202 -4.34 10.56 -15.00
C ASP A 202 -4.46 10.36 -13.48
N PRO A 203 -5.69 10.30 -12.94
CA PRO A 203 -5.88 9.91 -11.55
C PRO A 203 -5.23 8.56 -11.26
N GLN A 204 -4.61 8.45 -10.08
CA GLN A 204 -4.08 7.18 -9.61
C GLN A 204 -5.21 6.16 -9.47
N ASN A 205 -4.99 4.96 -10.00
CA ASN A 205 -5.83 3.79 -9.71
C ASN A 205 -5.20 2.96 -8.61
N PHE A 206 -6.01 2.22 -7.89
CA PHE A 206 -5.60 1.43 -6.75
C PHE A 206 -6.24 0.05 -6.78
N SER A 207 -5.64 -0.87 -6.04
CA SER A 207 -6.25 -2.14 -5.65
C SER A 207 -6.13 -2.28 -4.14
N ILE A 208 -6.97 -3.10 -3.53
CA ILE A 208 -6.81 -3.50 -2.13
C ILE A 208 -6.21 -4.90 -2.10
N GLY A 209 -5.06 -5.04 -1.45
CA GLY A 209 -4.46 -6.32 -1.12
C GLY A 209 -4.84 -6.74 0.30
N ILE A 210 -5.27 -7.98 0.47
CA ILE A 210 -5.51 -8.60 1.78
C ILE A 210 -4.58 -9.79 1.89
N LYS A 211 -3.83 -9.88 2.98
CA LYS A 211 -2.78 -10.88 3.19
C LYS A 211 -2.94 -11.55 4.55
N GLU A 212 -2.66 -12.84 4.59
CA GLU A 212 -2.45 -13.62 5.81
C GLU A 212 -1.10 -14.36 5.72
N LEU A 213 -0.41 -14.47 6.84
CA LEU A 213 0.72 -15.37 7.04
C LEU A 213 0.22 -16.59 7.82
N TRP A 214 0.45 -17.78 7.30
CA TRP A 214 -0.02 -19.02 7.91
C TRP A 214 1.14 -19.92 8.33
N GLN A 215 0.99 -20.54 9.49
CA GLN A 215 1.74 -21.73 9.89
C GLN A 215 0.97 -22.97 9.43
N LEU A 216 1.62 -23.84 8.68
CA LEU A 216 1.00 -25.08 8.19
C LEU A 216 1.53 -26.30 8.95
N PRO A 217 0.79 -27.43 8.91
CA PRO A 217 1.34 -28.71 9.30
C PRO A 217 2.60 -29.05 8.52
N ALA A 218 3.55 -29.70 9.19
CA ALA A 218 4.87 -29.99 8.64
C ALA A 218 4.81 -30.75 7.30
N GLY A 219 5.67 -30.38 6.36
CA GLY A 219 5.86 -31.07 5.07
C GLY A 219 4.90 -30.65 3.96
N ARG A 220 4.03 -29.65 4.19
CA ARG A 220 3.10 -29.13 3.17
C ARG A 220 3.69 -28.03 2.29
N VAL A 221 4.79 -27.43 2.72
CA VAL A 221 5.40 -26.29 2.05
C VAL A 221 6.56 -26.75 1.15
N LYS A 222 6.64 -26.16 -0.05
CA LYS A 222 7.79 -26.27 -0.95
C LYS A 222 8.48 -24.89 -1.03
N PRO A 223 9.46 -24.59 -0.16
CA PRO A 223 10.09 -23.26 -0.11
C PRO A 223 10.51 -22.77 -1.49
N GLY A 224 10.23 -21.49 -1.79
CA GLY A 224 10.54 -20.89 -3.09
C GLY A 224 9.46 -21.12 -4.16
N LYS A 225 8.42 -21.90 -3.89
CA LYS A 225 7.26 -22.02 -4.79
C LYS A 225 6.41 -20.75 -4.71
N ILE A 226 6.07 -20.22 -5.89
CA ILE A 226 5.28 -19.02 -6.12
C ILE A 226 4.06 -19.42 -6.94
N PHE A 227 2.88 -19.23 -6.36
CA PHE A 227 1.60 -19.45 -7.02
C PHE A 227 0.91 -18.11 -7.22
N HIS A 228 0.44 -17.85 -8.44
CA HIS A 228 -0.46 -16.75 -8.77
C HIS A 228 -1.69 -17.29 -9.48
N SER A 229 -2.83 -16.64 -9.26
CA SER A 229 -4.02 -16.96 -10.04
C SER A 229 -4.92 -15.77 -10.34
N PHE A 230 -5.80 -15.96 -11.33
CA PHE A 230 -6.91 -15.09 -11.63
C PHE A 230 -8.18 -15.91 -11.89
N GLY A 231 -9.32 -15.24 -12.03
CA GLY A 231 -10.62 -15.87 -12.21
C GLY A 231 -11.36 -15.95 -10.87
N TRP A 232 -11.98 -17.10 -10.58
CA TRP A 232 -12.75 -17.27 -9.35
C TRP A 232 -11.89 -16.98 -8.12
N PRO A 233 -12.39 -16.23 -7.12
CA PRO A 233 -13.78 -15.81 -6.87
C PRO A 233 -14.21 -14.45 -7.46
N ALA A 234 -13.38 -13.81 -8.28
CA ALA A 234 -13.81 -12.65 -9.05
C ALA A 234 -14.63 -13.07 -10.28
N ASP A 235 -15.60 -12.24 -10.66
CA ASP A 235 -16.23 -12.32 -11.97
C ASP A 235 -15.29 -11.77 -13.07
N THR A 236 -15.71 -11.87 -14.34
CA THR A 236 -14.89 -11.45 -15.49
C THR A 236 -14.80 -9.94 -15.70
N LYS A 237 -15.58 -9.12 -14.97
CA LYS A 237 -15.56 -7.65 -15.04
C LYS A 237 -14.80 -7.04 -13.86
N THR A 238 -14.61 -7.79 -12.78
CA THR A 238 -13.84 -7.39 -11.61
C THR A 238 -12.38 -7.78 -11.77
N TYR A 239 -11.47 -6.80 -11.78
CA TYR A 239 -10.04 -7.09 -11.74
C TYR A 239 -9.69 -7.70 -10.37
N GLY A 240 -9.18 -8.92 -10.37
CA GLY A 240 -8.71 -9.56 -9.15
C GLY A 240 -7.77 -10.72 -9.42
N GLY A 241 -7.03 -11.10 -8.39
CA GLY A 241 -6.08 -12.19 -8.45
C GLY A 241 -5.57 -12.57 -7.07
N SER A 242 -4.92 -13.72 -7.00
CA SER A 242 -4.40 -14.27 -5.75
C SER A 242 -2.91 -14.55 -5.82
N PHE A 243 -2.31 -14.72 -4.66
CA PHE A 243 -0.97 -15.27 -4.53
C PHE A 243 -0.85 -16.23 -3.35
N ILE A 244 0.01 -17.25 -3.48
CA ILE A 244 0.49 -18.09 -2.38
C ILE A 244 2.00 -18.26 -2.56
N TYR A 245 2.77 -17.80 -1.58
CA TYR A 245 4.22 -17.92 -1.59
C TYR A 245 4.66 -18.84 -0.45
N HIS A 246 5.40 -19.87 -0.83
CA HIS A 246 5.91 -20.87 0.10
C HIS A 246 7.21 -20.38 0.72
N LEU A 247 7.19 -20.17 2.03
CA LEU A 247 8.31 -19.68 2.83
C LEU A 247 9.09 -20.85 3.44
N ASP A 248 9.96 -20.55 4.39
CA ASP A 248 10.62 -21.51 5.26
C ASP A 248 9.74 -21.88 6.48
N LYS A 249 10.15 -22.94 7.20
CA LYS A 249 9.55 -23.38 8.47
C LYS A 249 8.04 -23.70 8.36
N ASP A 250 7.64 -24.31 7.25
CA ASP A 250 6.25 -24.67 6.96
C ASP A 250 5.27 -23.49 6.98
N ARG A 251 5.75 -22.29 6.59
CA ARG A 251 4.91 -21.10 6.48
C ARG A 251 4.53 -20.78 5.05
N VAL A 252 3.36 -20.18 4.87
CA VAL A 252 2.95 -19.59 3.58
C VAL A 252 2.44 -18.17 3.77
N ALA A 253 2.84 -17.28 2.85
CA ALA A 253 2.20 -15.98 2.69
C ALA A 253 1.13 -16.11 1.61
N ILE A 254 -0.13 -15.87 1.97
CA ILE A 254 -1.27 -16.00 1.07
C ILE A 254 -2.03 -14.68 1.02
N GLY A 255 -2.52 -14.30 -0.15
CA GLY A 255 -3.32 -13.09 -0.26
C GLY A 255 -4.13 -12.99 -1.53
N TYR A 256 -4.97 -11.97 -1.56
CA TYR A 256 -5.87 -11.66 -2.66
C TYR A 256 -5.90 -10.16 -2.90
N VAL A 257 -5.96 -9.79 -4.18
CA VAL A 257 -6.00 -8.42 -4.65
C VAL A 257 -7.30 -8.20 -5.40
N SER A 258 -7.98 -7.10 -5.07
CA SER A 258 -9.15 -6.63 -5.81
C SER A 258 -8.90 -5.21 -6.31
N GLY A 259 -9.06 -4.97 -7.62
CA GLY A 259 -9.03 -3.64 -8.19
C GLY A 259 -10.12 -2.77 -7.59
N LEU A 260 -9.77 -1.60 -7.06
CA LEU A 260 -10.76 -0.67 -6.50
C LEU A 260 -11.61 -0.01 -7.60
N ASP A 261 -11.36 -0.29 -8.87
CA ASP A 261 -12.22 0.04 -10.02
C ASP A 261 -13.41 -0.92 -10.20
N TYR A 262 -13.65 -1.86 -9.27
CA TYR A 262 -14.84 -2.71 -9.32
C TYR A 262 -16.14 -1.89 -9.31
N ARG A 263 -17.16 -2.37 -10.03
CA ARG A 263 -18.41 -1.65 -10.27
C ARG A 263 -19.54 -2.03 -9.33
N ASP A 264 -19.57 -3.28 -8.89
CA ASP A 264 -20.64 -3.82 -8.07
C ASP A 264 -20.54 -3.28 -6.62
N PRO A 265 -21.51 -2.47 -6.15
CA PRO A 265 -21.50 -1.92 -4.79
C PRO A 265 -21.63 -3.01 -3.72
N ASN A 266 -22.09 -4.20 -4.08
CA ASN A 266 -22.21 -5.33 -3.17
C ASN A 266 -20.94 -6.18 -3.07
N TYR A 267 -19.90 -5.91 -3.86
CA TYR A 267 -18.66 -6.67 -3.85
C TYR A 267 -17.90 -6.44 -2.54
N GLN A 268 -17.35 -7.52 -1.98
CA GLN A 268 -16.64 -7.49 -0.71
C GLN A 268 -15.25 -8.11 -0.92
N PRO A 269 -14.18 -7.29 -1.06
CA PRO A 269 -12.82 -7.79 -1.27
C PRO A 269 -12.39 -8.80 -0.18
N TYR A 270 -12.77 -8.55 1.08
CA TYR A 270 -12.50 -9.48 2.18
C TYR A 270 -13.15 -10.84 1.96
N GLU A 271 -14.43 -10.88 1.58
CA GLU A 271 -15.12 -12.14 1.34
C GLU A 271 -14.54 -12.86 0.12
N ALA A 272 -14.17 -12.14 -0.95
CA ALA A 272 -13.49 -12.74 -2.10
C ALA A 272 -12.17 -13.41 -1.68
N PHE A 273 -11.37 -12.79 -0.81
CA PHE A 273 -10.17 -13.44 -0.26
C PHE A 273 -10.52 -14.71 0.52
N GLN A 274 -11.51 -14.65 1.42
CA GLN A 274 -11.93 -15.82 2.18
C GLN A 274 -12.40 -16.95 1.26
N GLN A 275 -13.15 -16.63 0.21
CA GLN A 275 -13.61 -17.60 -0.78
C GLN A 275 -12.45 -18.25 -1.53
N PHE A 276 -11.44 -17.47 -1.94
CA PHE A 276 -10.22 -18.01 -2.57
C PHE A 276 -9.55 -19.09 -1.70
N LYS A 277 -9.42 -18.86 -0.39
CA LYS A 277 -8.87 -19.86 0.55
C LYS A 277 -9.68 -21.16 0.59
N HIS A 278 -10.98 -21.10 0.28
CA HIS A 278 -11.88 -22.26 0.23
C HIS A 278 -11.92 -22.94 -1.14
N HIS A 279 -11.16 -22.46 -2.13
CA HIS A 279 -11.04 -23.12 -3.42
C HIS A 279 -10.49 -24.56 -3.24
N PRO A 280 -10.98 -25.58 -3.99
CA PRO A 280 -10.54 -26.97 -3.82
C PRO A 280 -9.03 -27.21 -3.97
N MET A 281 -8.33 -26.35 -4.72
CA MET A 281 -6.87 -26.43 -4.87
C MET A 281 -6.07 -25.73 -3.76
N VAL A 282 -6.74 -24.93 -2.91
CA VAL A 282 -6.09 -24.10 -1.88
C VAL A 282 -6.43 -24.62 -0.50
N LYS A 283 -7.70 -24.95 -0.25
CA LYS A 283 -8.18 -25.40 1.06
C LYS A 283 -7.34 -26.54 1.67
N PRO A 284 -6.98 -27.61 0.93
CA PRO A 284 -6.19 -28.72 1.49
C PRO A 284 -4.80 -28.28 2.00
N LEU A 285 -4.22 -27.22 1.44
CA LEU A 285 -2.95 -26.68 1.90
C LEU A 285 -3.08 -26.11 3.32
N LEU A 286 -4.19 -25.39 3.58
CA LEU A 286 -4.44 -24.63 4.81
C LEU A 286 -5.11 -25.44 5.93
N GLU A 287 -5.70 -26.60 5.63
CA GLU A 287 -6.47 -27.40 6.60
C GLU A 287 -5.62 -27.85 7.81
N GLY A 288 -5.99 -27.41 9.02
CA GLY A 288 -5.22 -27.68 10.24
C GLY A 288 -4.01 -26.76 10.43
N GLY A 289 -3.84 -25.74 9.58
CA GLY A 289 -2.91 -24.63 9.82
C GLY A 289 -3.53 -23.52 10.68
N GLU A 290 -2.70 -22.58 11.08
CA GLU A 290 -3.07 -21.41 11.89
C GLU A 290 -2.62 -20.12 11.22
N ILE A 291 -3.36 -19.02 11.47
CA ILE A 291 -2.97 -17.68 11.02
C ILE A 291 -2.03 -17.09 12.06
N LEU A 292 -0.85 -16.65 11.62
CA LEU A 292 0.14 -15.97 12.45
C LEU A 292 -0.05 -14.46 12.44
N SER A 293 -0.38 -13.90 11.27
CA SER A 293 -0.63 -12.46 11.12
C SER A 293 -1.50 -12.20 9.90
N ALA A 294 -2.27 -11.12 9.92
CA ALA A 294 -3.15 -10.73 8.82
C ALA A 294 -3.17 -9.21 8.65
N GLY A 295 -3.48 -8.74 7.45
CA GLY A 295 -3.64 -7.31 7.23
C GLY A 295 -4.15 -6.98 5.84
N ALA A 296 -4.29 -5.69 5.59
CA ALA A 296 -4.69 -5.19 4.28
C ALA A 296 -4.02 -3.85 3.96
N ARG A 297 -3.71 -3.64 2.69
CA ARG A 297 -3.10 -2.40 2.22
C ARG A 297 -3.55 -2.06 0.80
N ALA A 298 -3.89 -0.80 0.56
CA ALA A 298 -4.08 -0.32 -0.80
C ALA A 298 -2.74 -0.30 -1.55
N ILE A 299 -2.80 -0.61 -2.83
CA ILE A 299 -1.67 -0.74 -3.73
C ILE A 299 -1.92 0.21 -4.90
N VAL A 300 -0.91 1.01 -5.29
CA VAL A 300 -0.99 1.86 -6.49
C VAL A 300 -0.96 1.01 -7.75
N THR A 301 -1.83 1.30 -8.71
CA THR A 301 -2.02 0.51 -9.94
C THR A 301 -2.31 1.32 -11.20
N GLY A 302 -2.25 2.65 -11.14
CA GLY A 302 -2.35 3.55 -12.29
C GLY A 302 -1.08 3.56 -13.15
N GLY A 303 0.08 3.29 -12.55
CA GLY A 303 1.34 3.12 -13.27
C GLY A 303 1.78 4.39 -14.01
N TRP A 304 2.36 4.22 -15.21
CA TRP A 304 2.99 5.30 -15.98
C TRP A 304 2.07 6.51 -16.24
N GLN A 305 0.79 6.27 -16.52
CA GLN A 305 -0.20 7.32 -16.82
C GLN A 305 -0.50 8.21 -15.62
N SER A 306 -0.37 7.66 -14.42
CA SER A 306 -0.78 8.29 -13.17
C SER A 306 0.39 8.82 -12.36
N LEU A 307 1.58 8.93 -12.96
CA LEU A 307 2.73 9.57 -12.31
C LEU A 307 2.49 11.10 -12.27
N PRO A 308 2.25 11.70 -11.09
CA PRO A 308 2.15 13.15 -10.97
C PRO A 308 3.53 13.78 -11.20
N LYS A 309 3.60 15.11 -11.18
CA LYS A 309 4.88 15.79 -10.95
C LYS A 309 5.43 15.37 -9.58
N VAL A 310 6.64 14.83 -9.54
CA VAL A 310 7.21 14.23 -8.31
C VAL A 310 8.10 15.18 -7.50
N GLU A 311 8.08 16.48 -7.82
CA GLU A 311 8.81 17.51 -7.12
C GLU A 311 7.93 18.76 -6.92
N MET A 312 8.19 19.48 -5.84
CA MET A 312 7.63 20.78 -5.54
C MET A 312 8.68 21.59 -4.77
N PRO A 313 8.51 22.91 -4.59
CA PRO A 313 9.44 23.70 -3.77
C PRO A 313 9.61 23.08 -2.37
N GLY A 314 10.83 22.66 -2.06
CA GLY A 314 11.22 22.07 -0.77
C GLY A 314 10.80 20.61 -0.52
N ALA A 315 10.18 19.92 -1.49
CA ALA A 315 9.83 18.50 -1.30
C ALA A 315 9.81 17.67 -2.59
N LEU A 316 9.94 16.34 -2.43
CA LEU A 316 9.87 15.37 -3.52
C LEU A 316 9.12 14.08 -3.11
N LEU A 317 8.60 13.34 -4.09
CA LEU A 317 7.82 12.11 -3.93
C LEU A 317 8.62 10.88 -4.38
N ILE A 318 8.68 9.82 -3.56
CA ILE A 318 9.37 8.56 -3.93
C ILE A 318 8.53 7.32 -3.64
N GLY A 319 8.88 6.20 -4.28
CA GLY A 319 8.20 4.91 -4.12
C GLY A 319 6.71 4.94 -4.49
N ASP A 320 5.90 4.22 -3.72
CA ASP A 320 4.45 4.15 -3.97
C ASP A 320 3.73 5.47 -3.68
N THR A 321 4.37 6.42 -2.99
CA THR A 321 3.88 7.81 -2.88
C THR A 321 3.77 8.44 -4.26
N ALA A 322 4.77 8.23 -5.12
CA ALA A 322 4.77 8.68 -6.50
C ALA A 322 3.96 7.76 -7.43
N GLY A 323 3.72 6.50 -7.05
CA GLY A 323 2.93 5.55 -7.84
C GLY A 323 3.75 4.61 -8.71
N LEU A 324 4.94 4.18 -8.25
CA LEU A 324 5.95 3.52 -9.08
C LEU A 324 5.83 1.99 -9.22
N LEU A 325 4.67 1.42 -8.88
CA LEU A 325 4.48 -0.02 -8.90
C LEU A 325 4.32 -0.59 -10.33
N ASN A 326 5.03 -1.68 -10.62
CA ASN A 326 4.82 -2.48 -11.82
C ASN A 326 3.69 -3.49 -11.60
N VAL A 327 2.48 -3.16 -12.08
CA VAL A 327 1.25 -3.94 -11.81
C VAL A 327 1.32 -5.35 -12.37
N PRO A 328 1.72 -5.59 -13.65
CA PRO A 328 1.76 -6.95 -14.19
C PRO A 328 2.77 -7.87 -13.51
N LYS A 329 3.87 -7.30 -12.98
CA LYS A 329 4.82 -8.05 -12.16
C LYS A 329 4.32 -8.29 -10.73
N VAL A 330 3.36 -7.48 -10.26
CA VAL A 330 2.98 -7.36 -8.85
C VAL A 330 4.18 -6.96 -7.97
N LYS A 331 5.05 -6.10 -8.50
CA LYS A 331 6.29 -5.67 -7.83
C LYS A 331 6.42 -4.14 -7.83
N GLY A 332 6.52 -3.57 -6.63
CA GLY A 332 6.83 -2.15 -6.42
C GLY A 332 8.09 -1.91 -5.61
N THR A 333 8.53 -2.89 -4.80
CA THR A 333 9.66 -2.72 -3.87
C THR A 333 10.97 -2.35 -4.57
N HIS A 334 11.29 -2.99 -5.69
CA HIS A 334 12.52 -2.71 -6.43
C HIS A 334 12.52 -1.30 -7.00
N GLN A 335 11.38 -0.84 -7.50
CA GLN A 335 11.20 0.54 -7.97
C GLN A 335 11.22 1.55 -6.82
N ALA A 336 10.67 1.18 -5.66
CA ALA A 336 10.71 1.98 -4.44
C ALA A 336 12.15 2.24 -3.99
N ILE A 337 12.96 1.18 -3.88
CA ILE A 337 14.39 1.27 -3.54
C ILE A 337 15.13 2.13 -4.58
N ARG A 338 14.94 1.86 -5.89
CA ARG A 338 15.57 2.64 -6.97
C ARG A 338 15.21 4.11 -6.92
N SER A 339 13.94 4.44 -6.71
CA SER A 339 13.50 5.83 -6.64
C SER A 339 14.09 6.55 -5.43
N GLY A 340 14.23 5.87 -4.29
CA GLY A 340 14.91 6.41 -3.12
C GLY A 340 16.39 6.67 -3.39
N MET A 341 17.09 5.72 -4.01
CA MET A 341 18.49 5.91 -4.41
C MET A 341 18.67 7.06 -5.40
N LEU A 342 17.82 7.14 -6.43
CA LEU A 342 17.85 8.21 -7.43
C LEU A 342 17.60 9.59 -6.81
N ALA A 343 16.70 9.68 -5.83
CA ALA A 343 16.44 10.92 -5.09
C ALA A 343 17.65 11.31 -4.23
N ALA A 344 18.26 10.35 -3.54
CA ALA A 344 19.46 10.59 -2.74
C ALA A 344 20.63 11.08 -3.60
N GLU A 345 20.88 10.43 -4.74
CA GLU A 345 21.90 10.86 -5.71
C GLU A 345 21.60 12.23 -6.31
N HIS A 346 20.32 12.56 -6.53
CA HIS A 346 19.91 13.87 -7.02
C HIS A 346 20.24 14.98 -6.00
N LEU A 347 19.94 14.76 -4.72
CA LEU A 347 20.28 15.73 -3.67
C LEU A 347 21.80 15.82 -3.45
N ALA A 348 22.50 14.69 -3.47
CA ALA A 348 23.94 14.64 -3.25
C ALA A 348 24.77 15.30 -4.38
N ALA A 349 24.24 15.36 -5.59
CA ALA A 349 24.89 15.99 -6.74
C ALA A 349 24.83 17.54 -6.73
N GLN A 350 24.12 18.12 -5.75
CA GLN A 350 23.95 19.57 -5.63
C GLN A 350 24.77 20.10 -4.44
N ASP A 351 25.22 21.36 -4.52
CA ASP A 351 25.98 22.00 -3.43
C ASP A 351 25.14 22.12 -2.15
N ALA A 352 23.84 22.38 -2.32
CA ALA A 352 22.84 22.34 -1.26
C ALA A 352 21.69 21.40 -1.68
N PRO A 353 21.16 20.55 -0.79
CA PRO A 353 20.02 19.70 -1.11
C PRO A 353 18.82 20.53 -1.58
N ALA A 354 18.34 20.25 -2.79
CA ALA A 354 17.15 20.88 -3.34
C ALA A 354 16.35 19.88 -4.20
N SER A 355 15.02 20.03 -4.20
CA SER A 355 14.10 19.12 -4.90
C SER A 355 14.01 19.34 -6.41
N ALA A 356 14.46 20.49 -6.91
CA ALA A 356 14.24 20.91 -8.29
C ALA A 356 15.04 20.08 -9.31
N GLY A 357 14.36 19.58 -10.35
CA GLY A 357 14.94 18.75 -11.41
C GLY A 357 14.85 17.25 -11.15
N PHE A 358 14.39 16.81 -9.98
CA PHE A 358 14.14 15.42 -9.66
C PHE A 358 13.09 14.77 -10.57
N ASP A 359 12.02 15.49 -10.94
CA ASP A 359 10.97 14.94 -11.81
C ASP A 359 11.52 14.55 -13.19
N ALA A 360 12.33 15.42 -13.79
CA ALA A 360 13.01 15.13 -15.05
C ALA A 360 13.96 13.94 -14.92
N ARG A 361 14.73 13.88 -13.82
CA ARG A 361 15.65 12.76 -13.54
C ARG A 361 14.90 11.43 -13.40
N LEU A 362 13.79 11.40 -12.67
CA LEU A 362 12.98 10.19 -12.49
C LEU A 362 12.36 9.76 -13.82
N ARG A 363 11.82 10.70 -14.61
CA ARG A 363 11.25 10.42 -15.95
C ARG A 363 12.24 9.85 -16.94
N ALA A 364 13.51 10.24 -16.84
CA ALA A 364 14.60 9.71 -17.68
C ALA A 364 15.17 8.36 -17.17
N SER A 365 14.74 7.88 -16.00
CA SER A 365 15.37 6.73 -15.34
C SER A 365 14.88 5.36 -15.86
N PRO A 366 15.62 4.28 -15.56
CA PRO A 366 15.17 2.91 -15.80
C PRO A 366 13.83 2.56 -15.13
N VAL A 367 13.49 3.21 -14.00
CA VAL A 367 12.21 3.04 -13.30
C VAL A 367 11.06 3.36 -14.26
N MET A 368 11.14 4.53 -14.92
CA MET A 368 10.11 4.99 -15.83
C MET A 368 10.12 4.29 -17.19
N ALA A 369 11.29 3.85 -17.65
CA ALA A 369 11.38 2.98 -18.82
C ALA A 369 10.63 1.66 -18.62
N GLU A 370 10.77 1.03 -17.44
CA GLU A 370 10.04 -0.19 -17.09
C GLU A 370 8.53 0.04 -17.01
N LEU A 371 8.07 1.11 -16.34
CA LEU A 371 6.63 1.42 -16.25
C LEU A 371 6.02 1.75 -17.61
N LYS A 372 6.76 2.45 -18.48
CA LYS A 372 6.31 2.77 -19.85
C LYS A 372 6.06 1.51 -20.68
N LYS A 373 6.89 0.47 -20.52
CA LYS A 373 6.76 -0.82 -21.22
C LYS A 373 5.48 -1.57 -20.87
N VAL A 374 4.95 -1.38 -19.66
CA VAL A 374 3.76 -2.10 -19.17
C VAL A 374 2.50 -1.24 -19.04
N ARG A 375 2.58 0.04 -19.44
CA ARG A 375 1.56 1.08 -19.20
C ARG A 375 0.14 0.70 -19.60
N ASN A 376 -0.01 -0.11 -20.66
CA ASN A 376 -1.32 -0.44 -21.22
C ASN A 376 -1.90 -1.76 -20.70
N ILE A 377 -1.16 -2.55 -19.91
CA ILE A 377 -1.60 -3.88 -19.49
C ILE A 377 -2.80 -3.79 -18.53
N LYS A 378 -2.65 -3.14 -17.36
CA LYS A 378 -3.75 -3.00 -16.37
C LYS A 378 -4.96 -2.25 -16.94
N PRO A 379 -4.82 -1.12 -17.68
CA PRO A 379 -5.97 -0.47 -18.31
C PRO A 379 -6.77 -1.36 -19.26
N GLY A 380 -6.13 -2.33 -19.94
CA GLY A 380 -6.84 -3.31 -20.78
C GLY A 380 -7.90 -4.10 -20.01
N PHE A 381 -7.64 -4.45 -18.74
CA PHE A 381 -8.60 -5.18 -17.90
C PHE A 381 -9.85 -4.37 -17.52
N LYS A 382 -9.89 -3.05 -17.76
CA LYS A 382 -11.10 -2.24 -17.57
C LYS A 382 -12.24 -2.61 -18.53
N LYS A 383 -11.91 -3.32 -19.61
CA LYS A 383 -12.87 -3.91 -20.56
C LYS A 383 -13.22 -5.37 -20.23
N GLY A 384 -12.82 -5.86 -19.06
CA GLY A 384 -13.03 -7.24 -18.62
C GLY A 384 -11.82 -8.14 -18.86
N LEU A 385 -11.87 -9.32 -18.23
CA LEU A 385 -10.79 -10.28 -18.12
C LEU A 385 -10.24 -10.71 -19.49
N TRP A 386 -11.12 -11.15 -20.38
CA TRP A 386 -10.70 -11.74 -21.67
C TRP A 386 -10.05 -10.71 -22.60
N PHE A 387 -10.63 -9.51 -22.69
CA PHE A 387 -9.99 -8.41 -23.43
C PHE A 387 -8.67 -8.00 -22.77
N GLY A 388 -8.64 -7.93 -21.43
CA GLY A 388 -7.44 -7.66 -20.66
C GLY A 388 -6.30 -8.64 -20.96
N LEU A 389 -6.58 -9.94 -21.00
CA LEU A 389 -5.61 -10.98 -21.35
C LEU A 389 -5.09 -10.84 -22.79
N LEU A 390 -5.99 -10.61 -23.76
CA LEU A 390 -5.61 -10.39 -25.16
C LEU A 390 -4.70 -9.17 -25.30
N ASN A 391 -5.08 -8.05 -24.67
CA ASN A 391 -4.29 -6.82 -24.65
C ASN A 391 -2.95 -7.05 -23.92
N SER A 392 -2.92 -7.82 -22.84
CA SER A 392 -1.68 -8.16 -22.12
C SER A 392 -0.71 -8.94 -23.00
N ALA A 393 -1.22 -9.91 -23.77
CA ALA A 393 -0.41 -10.65 -24.72
C ALA A 393 0.14 -9.73 -25.82
N TRP A 394 -0.69 -8.83 -26.36
CA TRP A 394 -0.28 -7.83 -27.35
C TRP A 394 0.82 -6.89 -26.82
N GLU A 395 0.61 -6.27 -25.65
CA GLU A 395 1.57 -5.34 -25.05
C GLU A 395 2.88 -6.05 -24.67
N THR A 396 2.79 -7.32 -24.25
CA THR A 396 3.99 -8.13 -23.98
C THR A 396 4.76 -8.43 -25.26
N ALA A 397 4.08 -8.87 -26.32
CA ALA A 397 4.70 -9.21 -27.60
C ALA A 397 5.32 -7.98 -28.30
N THR A 398 4.69 -6.83 -28.19
CA THR A 398 5.20 -5.55 -28.74
C THR A 398 6.16 -4.83 -27.80
N ALA A 399 6.47 -5.39 -26.63
CA ALA A 399 7.28 -4.74 -25.60
C ALA A 399 6.79 -3.32 -25.24
N GLY A 400 5.47 -3.12 -25.21
CA GLY A 400 4.83 -1.84 -24.92
C GLY A 400 5.01 -0.78 -26.02
N LEU A 401 5.41 -1.14 -27.23
CA LEU A 401 5.62 -0.21 -28.35
C LEU A 401 4.31 0.19 -29.06
N SER A 402 3.14 -0.15 -28.51
CA SER A 402 1.85 0.34 -29.01
C SER A 402 1.89 1.87 -29.18
N PRO A 403 1.41 2.42 -30.32
CA PRO A 403 1.45 3.86 -30.60
C PRO A 403 0.40 4.66 -29.81
N TRP A 404 -0.31 4.02 -28.89
CA TRP A 404 -1.31 4.63 -28.01
C TRP A 404 -0.98 4.41 -26.54
N THR A 405 -1.66 5.18 -25.70
CA THR A 405 -1.71 4.98 -24.25
C THR A 405 -3.15 5.08 -23.79
N TRP A 406 -3.63 4.05 -23.07
CA TRP A 406 -4.98 4.06 -22.49
C TRP A 406 -5.07 5.03 -21.32
N ARG A 407 -6.20 5.74 -21.18
CA ARG A 407 -6.46 6.66 -20.07
C ARG A 407 -7.08 5.97 -18.86
N CYS A 408 -6.86 6.55 -17.70
CA CYS A 408 -7.42 6.12 -16.41
C CYS A 408 -8.50 7.08 -15.90
N LYS A 409 -9.37 6.56 -15.03
CA LYS A 409 -10.46 7.26 -14.34
C LYS A 409 -10.36 6.91 -12.86
N PRO A 410 -10.79 7.77 -11.94
CA PRO A 410 -10.65 7.49 -10.52
C PRO A 410 -11.51 6.29 -10.09
N ASP A 411 -11.03 5.51 -9.12
CA ASP A 411 -11.67 4.26 -8.69
C ASP A 411 -13.05 4.45 -8.06
N TRP A 412 -13.21 5.53 -7.28
CA TRP A 412 -14.48 5.85 -6.62
C TRP A 412 -15.62 6.07 -7.62
N SER A 413 -15.32 6.60 -8.80
CA SER A 413 -16.33 6.89 -9.83
C SER A 413 -16.76 5.64 -10.63
N SER A 414 -16.26 4.46 -10.27
CA SER A 414 -16.56 3.22 -11.00
C SER A 414 -17.76 2.45 -10.44
N LEU A 415 -18.22 2.78 -9.23
CA LEU A 415 -19.39 2.11 -8.63
C LEU A 415 -20.67 2.42 -9.40
N GLN A 416 -21.47 1.39 -9.65
CA GLN A 416 -22.84 1.54 -10.14
C GLN A 416 -23.80 1.69 -8.96
N LYS A 417 -24.89 2.41 -9.18
CA LYS A 417 -25.98 2.50 -8.21
C LYS A 417 -26.70 1.15 -8.11
N LEU A 418 -27.34 0.87 -6.98
CA LEU A 418 -27.95 -0.43 -6.66
C LEU A 418 -29.10 -0.83 -7.60
N ASP A 419 -29.82 0.14 -8.16
CA ASP A 419 -30.90 -0.03 -9.13
C ASP A 419 -30.40 -0.36 -10.54
N GLU A 420 -29.21 0.13 -10.91
CA GLU A 420 -28.53 -0.14 -12.19
C GLU A 420 -27.54 -1.31 -12.12
N ALA A 421 -27.05 -1.65 -10.94
CA ALA A 421 -25.97 -2.61 -10.75
C ALA A 421 -26.39 -4.03 -11.17
N GLU A 422 -25.59 -4.63 -12.04
CA GLU A 422 -25.65 -6.07 -12.25
C GLU A 422 -25.34 -6.79 -10.92
N LYS A 423 -26.08 -7.86 -10.64
CA LYS A 423 -25.86 -8.71 -9.46
C LYS A 423 -25.23 -10.02 -9.91
N PRO A 424 -23.90 -10.05 -10.15
CA PRO A 424 -23.22 -11.25 -10.62
C PRO A 424 -23.45 -12.39 -9.62
N ARG A 425 -23.77 -13.58 -10.14
CA ARG A 425 -23.83 -14.78 -9.33
C ARG A 425 -22.40 -15.14 -8.92
N ARG A 426 -22.12 -15.03 -7.61
CA ARG A 426 -20.77 -15.24 -7.07
C ARG A 426 -20.44 -16.71 -6.78
N ASP A 427 -21.46 -17.55 -6.61
CA ASP A 427 -21.31 -18.98 -6.36
C ASP A 427 -20.34 -19.32 -5.21
N TYR A 428 -20.33 -18.45 -4.20
CA TYR A 428 -19.52 -18.59 -3.00
C TYR A 428 -19.90 -19.85 -2.22
N VAL A 429 -18.88 -20.48 -1.65
CA VAL A 429 -19.00 -21.71 -0.87
C VAL A 429 -19.09 -21.37 0.62
N GLU A 430 -19.57 -22.34 1.39
CA GLU A 430 -19.59 -22.24 2.84
C GLU A 430 -18.16 -22.15 3.38
N ARG A 431 -17.94 -21.22 4.31
CA ARG A 431 -16.63 -21.01 4.94
C ARG A 431 -16.46 -21.95 6.13
N THR A 432 -15.34 -22.64 6.16
CA THR A 432 -14.93 -23.61 7.19
C THR A 432 -13.54 -23.33 7.79
N LEU A 433 -12.68 -22.61 7.06
CA LEU A 433 -11.36 -22.16 7.52
C LEU A 433 -11.44 -20.85 8.32
N PRO A 434 -10.49 -20.57 9.24
CA PRO A 434 -10.34 -19.27 9.85
C PRO A 434 -9.83 -18.21 8.86
N PRO A 435 -10.01 -16.91 9.17
CA PRO A 435 -10.81 -16.38 10.27
C PRO A 435 -12.31 -16.43 9.97
N ARG A 436 -13.15 -16.52 11.01
CA ARG A 436 -14.61 -16.61 10.84
C ARG A 436 -15.27 -15.30 10.46
N ASP A 437 -14.65 -14.16 10.76
CA ASP A 437 -15.18 -12.84 10.45
C ASP A 437 -14.05 -11.81 10.31
N ARG A 438 -14.38 -10.54 10.06
CA ARG A 438 -13.38 -9.46 9.92
C ARG A 438 -12.73 -9.08 11.25
N LEU A 439 -13.43 -9.24 12.38
CA LEU A 439 -12.89 -8.89 13.70
C LEU A 439 -11.76 -9.84 14.10
N ALA A 440 -11.89 -11.13 13.78
CA ALA A 440 -10.77 -12.06 13.88
C ALA A 440 -9.59 -11.66 12.98
N GLY A 441 -9.84 -11.10 11.79
CA GLY A 441 -8.79 -10.50 10.95
C GLY A 441 -8.11 -9.28 11.60
N VAL A 442 -8.87 -8.43 12.29
CA VAL A 442 -8.36 -7.30 13.08
C VAL A 442 -7.46 -7.76 14.23
N TYR A 443 -7.84 -8.85 14.91
CA TYR A 443 -7.01 -9.48 15.94
C TYR A 443 -5.63 -9.90 15.39
N PHE A 444 -5.58 -10.57 14.23
CA PHE A 444 -4.32 -10.98 13.60
C PHE A 444 -3.52 -9.84 12.97
N ALA A 445 -4.14 -8.66 12.79
CA ALA A 445 -3.42 -7.43 12.48
C ALA A 445 -2.75 -6.81 13.70
N ALA A 446 -3.05 -7.31 14.91
CA ALA A 446 -2.59 -6.78 16.19
C ALA A 446 -2.71 -5.25 16.23
N THR A 447 -3.82 -4.73 15.72
CA THR A 447 -4.03 -3.28 15.64
C THR A 447 -4.37 -2.72 17.00
N GLU A 448 -3.76 -1.59 17.32
CA GLU A 448 -3.93 -0.94 18.62
C GLU A 448 -4.07 0.57 18.44
N HIS A 449 -5.07 1.14 19.12
CA HIS A 449 -5.35 2.56 19.17
C HIS A 449 -5.93 2.85 20.56
N ASP A 450 -5.57 3.99 21.15
CA ASP A 450 -6.34 4.54 22.26
C ASP A 450 -7.77 4.86 21.76
N GLU A 451 -8.79 4.23 22.34
CA GLU A 451 -10.20 4.39 21.92
C GLU A 451 -10.75 5.79 22.17
N ASP A 452 -10.16 6.52 23.12
CA ASP A 452 -10.49 7.89 23.45
C ASP A 452 -9.60 8.89 22.69
N GLN A 453 -8.93 8.51 21.60
CA GLN A 453 -8.27 9.49 20.74
C GLN A 453 -9.25 10.07 19.68
N PRO A 454 -8.95 11.23 19.08
CA PRO A 454 -9.73 11.76 17.96
C PRO A 454 -9.87 10.74 16.82
N VAL A 455 -11.09 10.58 16.31
CA VAL A 455 -11.34 9.70 15.17
C VAL A 455 -10.60 10.24 13.94
N HIS A 456 -9.61 9.48 13.47
CA HIS A 456 -8.73 9.85 12.34
C HIS A 456 -9.36 9.59 10.96
N LEU A 457 -10.58 9.06 10.93
CA LEU A 457 -11.41 8.87 9.74
C LEU A 457 -12.47 9.96 9.71
N LYS A 458 -12.12 11.11 9.13
CA LYS A 458 -13.00 12.28 9.08
C LYS A 458 -14.05 12.08 7.98
N VAL A 459 -15.33 12.24 8.32
CA VAL A 459 -16.44 12.18 7.36
C VAL A 459 -17.07 13.57 7.30
N ALA A 460 -16.94 14.24 6.15
CA ALA A 460 -17.32 15.65 6.02
C ALA A 460 -18.82 15.90 6.21
N ASN A 461 -19.67 14.94 5.82
CA ASN A 461 -21.11 15.00 6.02
C ASN A 461 -21.67 13.59 6.30
N THR A 462 -22.04 13.32 7.55
CA THR A 462 -22.56 12.02 7.98
C THR A 462 -23.99 11.75 7.53
N ASP A 463 -24.78 12.77 7.20
CA ASP A 463 -26.17 12.60 6.76
C ASP A 463 -26.25 11.89 5.40
N ILE A 464 -25.26 12.12 4.54
CA ILE A 464 -25.10 11.39 3.26
C ILE A 464 -25.01 9.87 3.52
N CYS A 465 -24.42 9.45 4.64
CA CYS A 465 -24.25 8.03 4.94
C CYS A 465 -25.59 7.34 5.25
N ILE A 466 -26.56 8.01 5.84
CA ILE A 466 -27.86 7.40 6.19
C ILE A 466 -28.96 7.69 5.16
N SER A 467 -28.70 8.60 4.22
CA SER A 467 -29.61 8.98 3.14
C SER A 467 -29.08 8.50 1.78
N GLN A 468 -28.47 9.38 0.99
CA GLN A 468 -28.08 9.15 -0.40
C GLN A 468 -27.19 7.91 -0.57
N CYS A 469 -26.16 7.74 0.26
CA CYS A 469 -25.24 6.60 0.13
C CYS A 469 -25.90 5.26 0.49
N ALA A 470 -26.85 5.28 1.43
CA ALA A 470 -27.63 4.09 1.78
C ALA A 470 -28.56 3.68 0.64
N GLU A 471 -29.19 4.65 -0.03
CA GLU A 471 -30.10 4.41 -1.16
C GLU A 471 -29.36 4.06 -2.45
N GLU A 472 -28.40 4.88 -2.87
CA GLU A 472 -27.71 4.73 -4.15
C GLU A 472 -26.73 3.57 -4.16
N TYR A 473 -26.00 3.34 -3.07
CA TYR A 473 -24.89 2.37 -3.04
C TYR A 473 -24.97 1.34 -1.90
N GLY A 474 -25.94 1.43 -1.00
CA GLY A 474 -26.09 0.50 0.12
C GLY A 474 -24.90 0.52 1.08
N ASN A 475 -24.32 1.71 1.31
CA ASN A 475 -23.18 1.94 2.20
C ASN A 475 -21.98 1.01 1.93
N PRO A 476 -21.30 1.17 0.79
CA PRO A 476 -20.19 0.29 0.40
C PRO A 476 -19.01 0.34 1.38
N CYS A 477 -18.92 1.35 2.26
CA CYS A 477 -17.91 1.42 3.32
C CYS A 477 -17.96 0.25 4.30
N GLN A 478 -19.13 -0.36 4.51
CA GLN A 478 -19.30 -1.56 5.32
C GLN A 478 -18.76 -2.83 4.63
N ARG A 479 -18.33 -2.73 3.36
CA ARG A 479 -17.96 -3.86 2.48
C ARG A 479 -16.54 -3.77 1.97
N PHE A 480 -16.12 -2.59 1.50
CA PHE A 480 -14.74 -2.37 1.05
C PHE A 480 -13.75 -2.27 2.21
N CYS A 481 -14.24 -1.95 3.41
CA CYS A 481 -13.37 -1.86 4.58
C CYS A 481 -12.99 -3.28 5.02
N PRO A 482 -11.70 -3.62 5.01
CA PRO A 482 -11.25 -4.97 5.37
C PRO A 482 -11.38 -5.25 6.88
N ALA A 483 -11.62 -4.22 7.69
CA ALA A 483 -11.50 -4.26 9.14
C ALA A 483 -12.81 -3.94 9.89
N GLY A 484 -13.95 -3.80 9.20
CA GLY A 484 -15.24 -3.56 9.88
C GLY A 484 -15.30 -2.23 10.66
N VAL A 485 -14.61 -1.20 10.18
CA VAL A 485 -14.54 0.11 10.85
C VAL A 485 -15.84 0.91 10.75
N TYR A 486 -16.57 0.76 9.64
CA TYR A 486 -17.80 1.52 9.39
C TYR A 486 -19.01 0.62 9.58
N GLU A 487 -20.00 1.12 10.32
CA GLU A 487 -21.27 0.44 10.55
C GLU A 487 -22.40 1.46 10.57
N ILE A 488 -23.56 1.10 10.02
CA ILE A 488 -24.79 1.88 10.20
C ILE A 488 -25.59 1.25 11.34
N VAL A 489 -25.63 1.94 12.47
CA VAL A 489 -26.35 1.49 13.66
C VAL A 489 -27.72 2.16 13.74
N GLN A 490 -28.69 1.47 14.32
CA GLN A 490 -30.01 1.99 14.64
C GLN A 490 -30.12 2.10 16.16
N ASP A 491 -30.41 3.29 16.66
CA ASP A 491 -30.74 3.54 18.07
C ASP A 491 -32.09 4.25 18.19
N GLU A 492 -32.44 4.68 19.40
CA GLU A 492 -33.68 5.41 19.71
C GLU A 492 -33.80 6.75 18.94
N GLN A 493 -32.68 7.33 18.51
CA GLN A 493 -32.60 8.62 17.83
C GLN A 493 -32.60 8.47 16.30
N GLY A 494 -32.40 7.26 15.79
CA GLY A 494 -32.50 6.94 14.37
C GLY A 494 -31.33 6.10 13.86
N LYS A 495 -31.16 6.08 12.53
CA LYS A 495 -29.96 5.51 11.90
C LYS A 495 -28.82 6.52 12.00
N ARG A 496 -27.62 6.07 12.33
CA ARG A 496 -26.41 6.88 12.28
C ARG A 496 -25.19 6.07 11.87
N LEU A 497 -24.16 6.78 11.41
CA LEU A 497 -22.85 6.19 11.17
C LEU A 497 -22.11 5.99 12.49
N GLN A 498 -21.66 4.76 12.74
CA GLN A 498 -20.71 4.39 13.78
C GLN A 498 -19.34 4.18 13.14
N ILE A 499 -18.30 4.81 13.68
CA ILE A 499 -16.91 4.63 13.26
C ILE A 499 -16.12 3.98 14.39
N ASN A 500 -15.82 2.68 14.23
CA ASN A 500 -14.99 1.88 15.13
C ASN A 500 -13.51 2.08 14.78
N ALA A 501 -13.00 3.28 15.04
CA ALA A 501 -11.70 3.74 14.55
C ALA A 501 -10.51 2.88 15.05
N ALA A 502 -10.65 2.25 16.22
CA ALA A 502 -9.64 1.34 16.79
C ALA A 502 -9.40 0.08 15.94
N ASN A 503 -10.35 -0.31 15.07
CA ASN A 503 -10.15 -1.44 14.16
C ASN A 503 -9.31 -1.06 12.93
N CYS A 504 -8.98 0.21 12.72
CA CYS A 504 -8.42 0.67 11.46
C CYS A 504 -7.01 0.12 11.21
N VAL A 505 -6.85 -0.71 10.16
CA VAL A 505 -5.54 -1.23 9.74
C VAL A 505 -4.77 -0.29 8.78
N HIS A 506 -5.17 0.97 8.70
CA HIS A 506 -4.52 2.02 7.89
C HIS A 506 -4.37 1.68 6.39
N CYS A 507 -5.23 0.81 5.85
CA CYS A 507 -5.13 0.36 4.46
C CYS A 507 -5.35 1.46 3.40
N LYS A 508 -5.96 2.59 3.79
CA LYS A 508 -6.35 3.74 2.95
C LYS A 508 -7.51 3.52 1.97
N THR A 509 -8.08 2.32 1.89
CA THR A 509 -9.18 1.98 0.95
C THR A 509 -10.39 2.91 1.04
N CYS A 510 -10.79 3.30 2.24
CA CYS A 510 -11.97 4.14 2.45
C CYS A 510 -11.83 5.55 1.85
N ASP A 511 -10.65 6.14 1.94
CA ASP A 511 -10.33 7.44 1.32
C ASP A 511 -10.32 7.33 -0.22
N ILE A 512 -10.02 6.14 -0.75
CA ILE A 512 -9.92 5.88 -2.19
C ILE A 512 -11.27 5.54 -2.82
N LYS A 513 -12.08 4.69 -2.18
CA LYS A 513 -13.23 4.02 -2.80
C LYS A 513 -14.59 4.61 -2.42
N ASP A 514 -14.65 5.56 -1.48
CA ASP A 514 -15.87 6.27 -1.15
C ASP A 514 -16.44 7.01 -2.38
N PRO A 515 -17.65 6.67 -2.87
CA PRO A 515 -18.22 7.27 -4.09
C PRO A 515 -18.51 8.77 -3.96
N TYR A 516 -18.63 9.31 -2.74
CA TYR A 516 -18.86 10.75 -2.53
C TYR A 516 -17.57 11.51 -2.18
N GLN A 517 -16.44 10.82 -1.99
CA GLN A 517 -15.16 11.41 -1.59
C GLN A 517 -15.27 12.30 -0.33
N ILE A 518 -16.12 11.91 0.63
CA ILE A 518 -16.34 12.61 1.91
C ILE A 518 -15.53 12.01 3.06
N ILE A 519 -14.94 10.83 2.88
CA ILE A 519 -14.01 10.24 3.84
C ILE A 519 -12.59 10.76 3.60
N THR A 520 -11.99 11.36 4.63
CA THR A 520 -10.57 11.71 4.65
C THR A 520 -9.87 10.92 5.76
N TRP A 521 -8.90 10.11 5.36
CA TRP A 521 -7.98 9.47 6.31
C TRP A 521 -6.89 10.47 6.68
N VAL A 522 -6.74 10.75 7.97
CA VAL A 522 -5.57 11.43 8.54
C VAL A 522 -4.83 10.46 9.46
N THR A 523 -3.61 10.81 9.85
CA THR A 523 -2.92 9.97 10.84
C THR A 523 -3.63 10.02 12.19
N PRO A 524 -3.82 8.87 12.88
CA PRO A 524 -4.05 8.85 14.32
C PRO A 524 -2.79 9.30 15.08
N GLU A 525 -2.88 9.23 16.41
CA GLU A 525 -1.73 9.36 17.30
C GLU A 525 -0.58 8.44 16.86
N GLY A 526 0.64 8.95 16.99
CA GLY A 526 1.86 8.21 16.68
C GLY A 526 1.93 6.87 17.41
N GLY A 527 2.37 5.82 16.71
CA GLY A 527 2.43 4.46 17.26
C GLY A 527 1.11 3.67 17.17
N SER A 528 -0.03 4.33 16.97
CA SER A 528 -1.32 3.66 16.77
C SER A 528 -1.40 3.02 15.37
N GLY A 529 -2.16 1.93 15.25
CA GLY A 529 -2.38 1.21 14.00
C GLY A 529 -2.04 -0.27 14.09
N PRO A 530 -1.91 -0.95 12.93
CA PRO A 530 -1.55 -2.36 12.90
C PRO A 530 -0.17 -2.63 13.50
N ASN A 531 0.02 -3.81 14.08
CA ASN A 531 1.32 -4.30 14.50
C ASN A 531 1.63 -5.61 13.75
N TYR A 532 1.84 -5.47 12.44
CA TYR A 532 2.03 -6.62 11.56
C TYR A 532 3.31 -7.39 11.88
N GLN A 533 3.18 -8.71 12.00
CA GLN A 533 4.30 -9.59 12.26
C GLN A 533 4.75 -10.26 10.96
N ASN A 534 5.89 -9.82 10.43
CA ASN A 534 6.52 -10.38 9.24
C ASN A 534 5.61 -10.39 7.99
N LEU A 535 4.76 -9.36 7.81
CA LEU A 535 3.95 -9.19 6.60
C LEU A 535 4.67 -8.44 5.47
#